data_AF-A0A957PIH4-F1
#
_entry.id   AF-A0A957PIH4-F1
#
_cell.length_a   1.000
_cell.length_b   1.000
_cell.length_c   1.000
_cell.angle_alpha   90.00
_cell.angle_beta   90.00
_cell.angle_gamma   90.00
#
_symmetry.space_group_name_H-M   'P 1'
#
loop_
_entity.id
_entity.type
_entity.pdbx_description
1 polymer ?
#
loop_
_entity_poly.entity_id
_entity_poly.type
_entity_poly.pdbx_seq_one_letter_code
_entity_poly.pdbx_strand_id
1 'polypeptide(L)'
;MKKQSSTVEWHYLDTAGGEEAWAQYWADGQNASAQFTSAQAETSWAYNARWRKILLPLAVVLCLLATSAGYWLWQNAQRGLAKIRHEIELAAMTDLGVCVDAVVANPITRLDAQATNEPRRTLPAPSEFCQLWRPALTDYVNRAGQATDQQLSLKLTVENVALNESFALVDVWLNSPASSASAGYRAALLFQQTDAGWRYSTSAPSLFWGADRTVESPLLRMHFHERDAVELTAIADSLEAQYAAWRAAFGLPDEPPQPLIIESVTTYAEPTTEFWANPPRKLAIPSPLLFVHPADRPASAQFERRAGRFLQLHVIDEAMRTPTF
;
A
#
# COMPACT_ATOMS: atom_id res chain seq x y z
N MET A 1 10.28 -0.15 -56.41
CA MET A 1 8.90 -0.41 -55.94
C MET A 1 8.11 0.89 -56.04
N LYS A 2 7.13 0.98 -56.95
CA LYS A 2 6.25 2.16 -57.09
C LYS A 2 5.11 2.05 -56.07
N LYS A 3 5.00 3.01 -55.14
CA LYS A 3 3.83 3.16 -54.27
C LYS A 3 2.65 3.68 -55.12
N GLN A 4 1.61 2.87 -55.30
CA GLN A 4 0.33 3.36 -55.77
C GLN A 4 -0.37 4.09 -54.61
N SER A 5 -0.65 5.37 -54.80
CA SER A 5 -1.49 6.16 -53.91
C SER A 5 -2.94 5.99 -54.37
N SER A 6 -3.76 5.28 -53.60
CA SER A 6 -5.20 5.23 -53.84
C SER A 6 -5.81 6.56 -53.39
N THR A 7 -6.29 7.35 -54.34
CA THR A 7 -7.06 8.57 -54.08
C THR A 7 -8.50 8.14 -53.83
N VAL A 8 -9.01 8.37 -52.62
CA VAL A 8 -10.41 8.10 -52.27
C VAL A 8 -11.19 9.38 -52.58
N GLU A 9 -12.03 9.32 -53.60
CA GLU A 9 -12.91 10.42 -54.01
C GLU A 9 -14.24 10.27 -53.28
N TRP A 10 -14.54 11.21 -52.37
CA TRP A 10 -15.79 11.23 -51.61
C TRP A 10 -16.83 12.05 -52.37
N HIS A 11 -17.84 11.39 -52.95
CA HIS A 11 -18.98 12.08 -53.53
C HIS A 11 -20.05 12.30 -52.46
N TYR A 12 -20.32 13.57 -52.12
CA TYR A 12 -21.48 13.95 -51.32
C TYR A 12 -22.71 13.97 -52.22
N LEU A 13 -23.66 13.07 -51.95
CA LEU A 13 -24.96 13.05 -52.62
C LEU A 13 -25.91 14.03 -51.91
N ASP A 14 -26.37 15.03 -52.66
CA ASP A 14 -27.35 16.02 -52.23
C ASP A 14 -28.72 15.36 -52.01
N THR A 15 -29.27 15.48 -50.81
CA THR A 15 -30.37 14.66 -50.27
C THR A 15 -31.78 15.12 -50.69
N ALA A 16 -31.91 15.82 -51.82
CA ALA A 16 -33.20 16.33 -52.30
C ALA A 16 -34.10 15.26 -52.94
N GLY A 17 -33.62 14.02 -53.13
CA GLY A 17 -34.42 12.86 -53.54
C GLY A 17 -34.75 11.98 -52.34
N GLY A 18 -36.04 11.89 -51.96
CA GLY A 18 -36.54 11.13 -50.82
C GLY A 18 -36.24 9.62 -50.85
N GLU A 19 -36.65 8.91 -49.79
CA GLU A 19 -36.37 7.51 -49.47
C GLU A 19 -36.41 6.51 -50.65
N GLU A 20 -37.18 6.77 -51.69
CA GLU A 20 -37.23 5.95 -52.91
C GLU A 20 -35.90 5.93 -53.69
N ALA A 21 -35.15 7.04 -53.72
CA ALA A 21 -33.83 7.09 -54.36
C ALA A 21 -32.78 6.26 -53.61
N TRP A 22 -32.91 6.18 -52.27
CA TRP A 22 -32.07 5.33 -51.43
C TRP A 22 -32.34 3.85 -51.65
N ALA A 23 -33.61 3.45 -51.78
CA ALA A 23 -33.98 2.07 -52.05
C ALA A 23 -33.44 1.59 -53.41
N GLN A 24 -33.47 2.46 -54.43
CA GLN A 24 -33.02 2.12 -55.77
C GLN A 24 -31.49 2.04 -55.89
N TYR A 25 -30.76 2.95 -55.21
CA TYR A 25 -29.30 2.89 -55.11
C TYR A 25 -28.82 1.62 -54.39
N TRP A 26 -29.52 1.20 -53.33
CA TRP A 26 -29.23 -0.05 -52.63
C TRP A 26 -29.54 -1.29 -53.47
N ALA A 27 -30.65 -1.29 -54.20
CA ALA A 27 -31.01 -2.39 -55.10
C ALA A 27 -29.99 -2.54 -56.24
N ASP A 28 -29.54 -1.43 -56.85
CA ASP A 28 -28.53 -1.45 -57.91
C ASP A 28 -27.14 -1.82 -57.36
N GLY A 29 -26.78 -1.38 -56.15
CA GLY A 29 -25.56 -1.78 -55.46
C GLY A 29 -25.52 -3.28 -55.11
N GLN A 30 -26.65 -3.86 -54.70
CA GLN A 30 -26.76 -5.32 -54.47
C GLN A 30 -26.65 -6.12 -55.76
N ASN A 31 -27.21 -5.63 -56.88
CA ASN A 31 -27.10 -6.30 -58.17
C ASN A 31 -25.69 -6.18 -58.78
N ALA A 32 -25.03 -5.02 -58.62
CA ALA A 32 -23.65 -4.80 -59.08
C ALA A 32 -22.63 -5.64 -58.27
N SER A 33 -22.85 -5.79 -56.96
CA SER A 33 -22.01 -6.67 -56.12
C SER A 33 -22.28 -8.16 -56.38
N ALA A 34 -23.51 -8.56 -56.73
CA ALA A 34 -23.83 -9.93 -57.11
C ALA A 34 -23.16 -10.37 -58.42
N GLN A 35 -22.98 -9.47 -59.39
CA GLN A 35 -22.31 -9.79 -60.67
C GLN A 35 -20.77 -9.77 -60.58
N PHE A 36 -20.17 -8.96 -59.70
CA PHE A 36 -18.72 -8.98 -59.47
C PHE A 36 -18.27 -10.16 -58.61
N THR A 37 -19.15 -10.71 -57.77
CA THR A 37 -18.79 -11.80 -56.86
C THR A 37 -18.78 -13.17 -57.50
N SER A 38 -19.63 -13.50 -58.47
CA SER A 38 -19.70 -14.90 -58.97
C SER A 38 -18.52 -15.30 -59.87
N ALA A 39 -17.97 -14.40 -60.69
CA ALA A 39 -16.88 -14.74 -61.61
C ALA A 39 -15.46 -14.64 -61.00
N GLN A 40 -15.26 -13.77 -59.98
CA GLN A 40 -13.99 -13.67 -59.24
C GLN A 40 -13.96 -14.54 -57.97
N ALA A 41 -15.11 -15.00 -57.47
CA ALA A 41 -15.16 -15.99 -56.42
C ALA A 41 -14.49 -17.29 -56.87
N GLU A 42 -14.92 -17.92 -57.96
CA GLU A 42 -14.51 -19.30 -58.24
C GLU A 42 -12.98 -19.48 -58.45
N THR A 43 -12.25 -18.44 -58.88
CA THR A 43 -10.79 -18.51 -59.04
C THR A 43 -10.00 -18.25 -57.75
N SER A 44 -10.55 -17.53 -56.77
CA SER A 44 -9.85 -17.24 -55.50
C SER A 44 -9.92 -18.41 -54.50
N TRP A 45 -10.86 -19.35 -54.65
CA TRP A 45 -11.13 -20.37 -53.62
C TRP A 45 -10.20 -21.57 -53.82
N ALA A 46 -9.88 -21.90 -55.07
CA ALA A 46 -8.90 -22.93 -55.43
C ALA A 46 -7.45 -22.51 -55.08
N TYR A 47 -7.12 -21.21 -55.19
CA TYR A 47 -5.81 -20.70 -54.78
C TYR A 47 -5.64 -20.76 -53.24
N ASN A 48 -6.72 -20.53 -52.49
CA ASN A 48 -6.70 -20.56 -51.02
C ASN A 48 -6.54 -21.96 -50.41
N ALA A 49 -6.97 -23.03 -51.09
CA ALA A 49 -6.89 -24.39 -50.56
C ALA A 49 -5.44 -24.89 -50.37
N ARG A 50 -4.49 -24.47 -51.23
CA ARG A 50 -3.07 -24.81 -51.09
C ARG A 50 -2.41 -24.03 -49.96
N TRP A 51 -2.65 -22.72 -49.87
CA TRP A 51 -2.07 -21.88 -48.81
C TRP A 51 -2.60 -22.25 -47.43
N ARG A 52 -3.87 -22.67 -47.30
CA ARG A 52 -4.44 -23.11 -46.03
C ARG A 52 -3.70 -24.30 -45.41
N LYS A 53 -3.16 -25.22 -46.23
CA LYS A 53 -2.35 -26.36 -45.74
C LYS A 53 -0.99 -25.94 -45.17
N ILE A 54 -0.48 -24.77 -45.54
CA ILE A 54 0.82 -24.23 -45.08
C ILE A 54 0.61 -23.23 -43.94
N LEU A 55 -0.39 -22.35 -44.06
CA LEU A 55 -0.65 -21.30 -43.09
C LEU A 55 -1.21 -21.83 -41.77
N LEU A 56 -2.05 -22.88 -41.80
CA LEU A 56 -2.61 -23.46 -40.58
C LEU A 56 -1.52 -24.04 -39.65
N PRO A 57 -0.62 -24.95 -40.10
CA PRO A 57 0.44 -25.45 -39.22
C PRO A 57 1.41 -24.34 -38.79
N LEU A 58 1.70 -23.37 -39.67
CA LEU A 58 2.52 -22.22 -39.30
C LEU A 58 1.88 -21.38 -38.18
N ALA A 59 0.58 -21.09 -38.30
CA ALA A 59 -0.15 -20.37 -37.26
C ALA A 59 -0.17 -21.14 -35.94
N VAL A 60 -0.37 -22.46 -35.98
CA VAL A 60 -0.30 -23.33 -34.78
C VAL A 60 1.09 -23.28 -34.15
N VAL A 61 2.15 -23.37 -34.95
CA VAL A 61 3.54 -23.26 -34.45
C VAL A 61 3.79 -21.89 -33.83
N LEU A 62 3.34 -20.81 -34.47
CA LEU A 62 3.47 -19.45 -33.92
C LEU A 62 2.70 -19.28 -32.62
N CYS A 63 1.48 -19.80 -32.52
CA CYS A 63 0.71 -19.81 -31.27
C CYS A 63 1.45 -20.57 -30.16
N LEU A 64 1.99 -21.76 -30.46
CA LEU A 64 2.74 -22.56 -29.47
C LEU A 64 4.02 -21.86 -29.00
N LEU A 65 4.73 -21.20 -29.92
CA LEU A 65 5.91 -20.39 -29.58
C LEU A 65 5.54 -19.20 -28.71
N ALA A 66 4.46 -18.48 -29.04
CA ALA A 66 3.97 -17.35 -28.26
C ALA A 66 3.55 -17.79 -26.84
N THR A 67 2.83 -18.91 -26.70
CA THR A 67 2.45 -19.43 -25.38
C THR A 67 3.67 -19.89 -24.57
N SER A 68 4.66 -20.51 -25.23
CA SER A 68 5.89 -20.96 -24.56
C SER A 68 6.74 -19.78 -24.09
N ALA A 69 6.88 -18.74 -24.92
CA ALA A 69 7.58 -17.51 -24.56
C ALA A 69 6.87 -16.78 -23.42
N GLY A 70 5.53 -16.68 -23.46
CA GLY A 70 4.72 -16.12 -22.39
C GLY A 70 4.89 -16.88 -21.07
N TYR A 71 4.88 -18.22 -21.12
CA TYR A 71 5.10 -19.06 -19.96
C TYR A 71 6.51 -18.90 -19.37
N TRP A 72 7.55 -18.83 -20.22
CA TRP A 72 8.92 -18.62 -19.80
C TRP A 72 9.12 -17.25 -19.13
N LEU A 73 8.55 -16.18 -19.71
CA LEU A 73 8.57 -14.83 -19.12
C LEU A 73 7.86 -14.80 -17.76
N TRP A 74 6.68 -15.42 -17.67
CA TRP A 74 5.94 -15.52 -16.41
C TRP A 74 6.72 -16.29 -15.34
N GLN A 75 7.32 -17.44 -15.68
CA GLN A 75 8.14 -18.19 -14.74
C GLN A 75 9.35 -17.39 -14.25
N ASN A 76 10.05 -16.68 -15.13
CA ASN A 76 11.18 -15.85 -14.73
C ASN A 76 10.75 -14.70 -13.81
N ALA A 77 9.58 -14.10 -14.07
CA ALA A 77 9.01 -13.09 -13.18
C ALA A 77 8.69 -13.69 -11.78
N GLN A 78 8.09 -14.88 -11.72
CA GLN A 78 7.81 -15.57 -10.45
C GLN A 78 9.10 -15.91 -9.68
N ARG A 79 10.16 -16.36 -10.36
CA ARG A 79 11.46 -16.61 -9.72
C ARG A 79 12.09 -15.31 -9.20
N GLY A 80 11.96 -14.21 -9.95
CA GLY A 80 12.40 -12.89 -9.52
C GLY A 80 11.68 -12.44 -8.25
N LEU A 81 10.35 -12.55 -8.21
CA LEU A 81 9.53 -12.22 -7.03
C LEU A 81 9.87 -13.10 -5.82
N ALA A 82 10.05 -14.41 -6.02
CA ALA A 82 10.45 -15.32 -4.95
C ALA A 82 11.82 -14.96 -4.37
N LYS A 83 12.77 -14.57 -5.23
CA LYS A 83 14.09 -14.09 -4.80
C LYS A 83 13.98 -12.79 -4.00
N ILE A 84 13.24 -11.80 -4.49
CA ILE A 84 13.03 -10.52 -3.78
C ILE A 84 12.38 -10.75 -2.41
N ARG A 85 11.34 -11.58 -2.36
CA ARG A 85 10.69 -11.95 -1.09
C ARG A 85 11.67 -12.57 -0.12
N HIS A 86 12.50 -13.50 -0.59
CA HIS A 86 13.51 -14.15 0.25
C HIS A 86 14.57 -13.16 0.76
N GLU A 87 15.04 -12.22 -0.07
CA GLU A 87 15.99 -11.19 0.33
C GLU A 87 15.39 -10.21 1.37
N ILE A 88 14.12 -9.83 1.18
CA ILE A 88 13.37 -8.99 2.13
C ILE A 88 13.15 -9.75 3.45
N GLU A 89 12.75 -11.02 3.39
CA GLU A 89 12.61 -11.87 4.58
C GLU A 89 13.92 -11.94 5.36
N LEU A 90 15.04 -12.14 4.67
CA LEU A 90 16.37 -12.15 5.29
C LEU A 90 16.72 -10.79 5.92
N ALA A 91 16.46 -9.68 5.23
CA ALA A 91 16.70 -8.33 5.75
C ALA A 91 15.85 -8.06 7.00
N ALA A 92 14.56 -8.37 6.94
CA ALA A 92 13.64 -8.19 8.06
C ALA A 92 14.00 -9.06 9.27
N MET A 93 14.40 -10.33 9.04
CA MET A 93 14.87 -11.21 10.11
C MET A 93 16.20 -10.74 10.71
N THR A 94 17.11 -10.20 9.90
CA THR A 94 18.39 -9.65 10.36
C THR A 94 18.15 -8.44 11.27
N ASP A 95 17.33 -7.48 10.82
CA ASP A 95 16.99 -6.29 11.60
C ASP A 95 16.24 -6.66 12.89
N LEU A 96 15.28 -7.59 12.81
CA LEU A 96 14.55 -8.08 13.97
C LEU A 96 15.47 -8.79 14.98
N GLY A 97 16.39 -9.62 14.53
CA GLY A 97 17.35 -10.32 15.39
C GLY A 97 18.18 -9.34 16.23
N VAL A 98 18.73 -8.31 15.59
CA VAL A 98 19.47 -7.23 16.28
C VAL A 98 18.62 -6.56 17.35
N CYS A 99 17.33 -6.34 17.09
CA CYS A 99 16.44 -5.69 18.05
C CYS A 99 16.00 -6.62 19.18
N VAL A 100 15.72 -7.89 18.89
CA VAL A 100 15.40 -8.90 19.91
C VAL A 100 16.59 -9.06 20.85
N ASP A 101 17.80 -9.20 20.32
CA ASP A 101 19.02 -9.28 21.13
C ASP A 101 19.18 -8.02 21.99
N ALA A 102 18.92 -6.83 21.44
CA ALA A 102 18.97 -5.58 22.20
C ALA A 102 17.90 -5.47 23.30
N VAL A 103 16.72 -6.06 23.12
CA VAL A 103 15.65 -6.07 24.12
C VAL A 103 15.90 -7.14 25.19
N VAL A 104 16.32 -8.35 24.78
CA VAL A 104 16.59 -9.51 25.66
C VAL A 104 17.88 -9.34 26.46
N ALA A 105 18.90 -8.67 25.92
CA ALA A 105 20.11 -8.35 26.67
C ALA A 105 19.91 -7.21 27.69
N ASN A 106 18.80 -6.47 27.60
CA ASN A 106 18.55 -5.25 28.37
C ASN A 106 17.26 -5.21 29.22
N PRO A 107 16.62 -6.33 29.65
CA PRO A 107 15.39 -6.25 30.45
C PRO A 107 15.67 -5.93 31.93
N ILE A 108 16.89 -6.15 32.43
CA ILE A 108 17.20 -6.14 33.88
C ILE A 108 18.43 -5.28 34.25
N THR A 109 19.35 -5.00 33.31
CA THR A 109 20.60 -4.30 33.60
C THR A 109 20.46 -2.80 33.94
N ARG A 110 19.25 -2.23 33.97
CA ARG A 110 19.03 -0.87 34.45
C ARG A 110 18.83 -0.74 35.96
N LEU A 111 18.66 -1.83 36.71
CA LEU A 111 18.52 -1.74 38.17
C LEU A 111 19.83 -2.00 38.93
N ASP A 112 20.78 -2.78 38.39
CA ASP A 112 22.01 -3.13 39.13
C ASP A 112 23.33 -2.60 38.52
N ALA A 113 23.34 -2.07 37.29
CA ALA A 113 24.57 -1.68 36.60
C ALA A 113 25.13 -0.28 36.96
N GLN A 114 24.75 0.28 38.12
CA GLN A 114 25.43 1.46 38.68
C GLN A 114 26.65 1.11 39.56
N ALA A 115 26.97 -0.18 39.76
CA ALA A 115 27.96 -0.59 40.77
C ALA A 115 29.31 -1.15 40.26
N THR A 116 29.50 -1.46 38.97
CA THR A 116 30.76 -2.08 38.50
C THR A 116 31.40 -1.32 37.34
N ASN A 117 32.65 -0.90 37.55
CA ASN A 117 33.50 -0.08 36.66
C ASN A 117 33.95 -0.80 35.36
N GLU A 118 33.14 -1.68 34.77
CA GLU A 118 33.53 -2.27 33.49
C GLU A 118 33.38 -1.25 32.34
N PRO A 119 34.35 -1.20 31.41
CA PRO A 119 34.28 -0.32 30.26
C PRO A 119 33.03 -0.66 29.44
N ARG A 120 32.08 0.28 29.37
CA ARG A 120 30.86 0.14 28.56
C ARG A 120 31.25 -0.29 27.16
N ARG A 121 30.89 -1.52 26.78
CA ARG A 121 30.75 -1.84 25.36
C ARG A 121 29.70 -0.89 24.80
N THR A 122 30.13 0.06 23.97
CA THR A 122 29.23 0.91 23.21
C THR A 122 28.49 0.02 22.24
N LEU A 123 27.28 -0.40 22.62
CA LEU A 123 26.34 -1.00 21.69
C LEU A 123 26.08 0.03 20.57
N PRO A 124 26.00 -0.40 19.30
CA PRO A 124 25.61 0.49 18.22
C PRO A 124 24.27 1.14 18.56
N ALA A 125 24.10 2.41 18.17
CA ALA A 125 22.83 3.09 18.35
C ALA A 125 21.72 2.21 17.72
N PRO A 126 20.61 1.97 18.43
CA PRO A 126 19.55 1.11 17.93
C PRO A 126 19.04 1.68 16.60
N SER A 127 18.94 0.83 15.58
CA SER A 127 18.36 1.20 14.30
C SER A 127 16.95 1.75 14.50
N GLU A 128 16.48 2.59 13.56
CA GLU A 128 15.10 3.12 13.58
C GLU A 128 14.07 1.97 13.65
N PHE A 129 14.35 0.85 12.99
CA PHE A 129 13.60 -0.40 13.12
C PHE A 129 13.45 -0.85 14.58
N CYS A 130 14.53 -0.85 15.36
CA CYS A 130 14.46 -1.24 16.77
C CYS A 130 13.63 -0.26 17.60
N GLN A 131 13.59 1.02 17.25
CA GLN A 131 12.76 1.99 17.96
C GLN A 131 11.27 1.73 17.72
N LEU A 132 10.90 1.42 16.47
CA LEU A 132 9.55 1.03 16.08
C LEU A 132 9.07 -0.23 16.83
N TRP A 133 9.89 -1.28 16.85
CA TRP A 133 9.48 -2.59 17.36
C TRP A 133 9.65 -2.77 18.87
N ARG A 134 10.46 -1.94 19.54
CA ARG A 134 10.77 -2.11 20.97
C ARG A 134 9.53 -2.22 21.86
N PRO A 135 8.49 -1.37 21.76
CA PRO A 135 7.32 -1.51 22.64
C PRO A 135 6.61 -2.86 22.48
N ALA A 136 6.45 -3.33 21.24
CA ALA A 136 5.81 -4.61 20.94
C ALA A 136 6.67 -5.79 21.40
N LEU A 137 7.98 -5.73 21.18
CA LEU A 137 8.93 -6.74 21.66
C LEU A 137 9.00 -6.79 23.18
N THR A 138 8.97 -5.64 23.86
CA THR A 138 8.94 -5.59 25.33
C THR A 138 7.64 -6.17 25.88
N ASP A 139 6.49 -5.77 25.34
CA ASP A 139 5.19 -6.33 25.73
C ASP A 139 5.13 -7.84 25.45
N TYR A 140 5.68 -8.27 24.31
CA TYR A 140 5.86 -9.68 23.98
C TYR A 140 6.71 -10.43 25.01
N VAL A 141 7.92 -9.94 25.30
CA VAL A 141 8.85 -10.55 26.27
C VAL A 141 8.24 -10.58 27.67
N ASN A 142 7.52 -9.53 28.08
CA ASN A 142 6.85 -9.47 29.37
C ASN A 142 5.73 -10.52 29.49
N ARG A 143 4.95 -10.73 28.42
CA ARG A 143 3.94 -11.80 28.37
C ARG A 143 4.57 -13.19 28.32
N ALA A 144 5.65 -13.35 27.56
CA ALA A 144 6.30 -14.64 27.38
C ALA A 144 7.18 -15.04 28.58
N GLY A 145 7.76 -14.10 29.31
CA GLY A 145 8.53 -14.34 30.54
C GLY A 145 7.70 -14.89 31.70
N GLN A 146 6.37 -14.81 31.62
CA GLN A 146 5.47 -15.54 32.51
C GLN A 146 5.33 -17.03 32.14
N ALA A 147 5.69 -17.41 30.91
CA ALA A 147 5.78 -18.79 30.46
C ALA A 147 7.21 -19.31 30.70
N THR A 148 7.43 -19.85 31.90
CA THR A 148 8.68 -20.45 32.39
C THR A 148 9.47 -21.22 31.32
N ASP A 149 10.72 -20.79 31.10
CA ASP A 149 11.85 -21.54 30.50
C ASP A 149 11.83 -21.89 29.00
N GLN A 150 10.84 -21.44 28.23
CA GLN A 150 10.88 -21.63 26.77
C GLN A 150 11.71 -20.54 26.07
N GLN A 151 12.80 -20.97 25.43
CA GLN A 151 13.58 -20.17 24.49
C GLN A 151 12.65 -19.46 23.50
N LEU A 152 12.60 -18.13 23.56
CA LEU A 152 11.72 -17.30 22.75
C LEU A 152 12.04 -17.49 21.26
N SER A 153 11.34 -18.41 20.61
CA SER A 153 11.44 -18.64 19.17
C SER A 153 10.46 -17.73 18.44
N LEU A 154 10.82 -16.45 18.33
CA LEU A 154 10.06 -15.51 17.51
C LEU A 154 10.14 -15.94 16.04
N LYS A 155 8.98 -16.21 15.44
CA LYS A 155 8.87 -16.51 14.01
C LYS A 155 8.26 -15.31 13.29
N LEU A 156 9.09 -14.60 12.54
CA LEU A 156 8.63 -13.59 11.59
C LEU A 156 8.13 -14.29 10.33
N THR A 157 6.90 -14.01 9.93
CA THR A 157 6.30 -14.50 8.68
C THR A 157 5.96 -13.31 7.81
N VAL A 158 6.45 -13.28 6.58
CA VAL A 158 5.99 -12.31 5.58
C VAL A 158 4.71 -12.85 4.97
N GLU A 159 3.61 -12.12 5.13
CA GLU A 159 2.31 -12.50 4.58
C GLU A 159 2.17 -12.00 3.14
N ASN A 160 2.53 -10.73 2.91
CA ASN A 160 2.34 -10.06 1.63
C ASN A 160 3.50 -9.09 1.34
N VAL A 161 3.81 -8.91 0.06
CA VAL A 161 4.86 -7.99 -0.43
C VAL A 161 4.29 -7.20 -1.60
N ALA A 162 4.14 -5.90 -1.42
CA ALA A 162 3.83 -4.98 -2.50
C ALA A 162 5.12 -4.30 -2.96
N LEU A 163 5.47 -4.46 -4.24
CA LEU A 163 6.67 -3.88 -4.84
C LEU A 163 6.31 -2.68 -5.73
N ASN A 164 7.16 -1.66 -5.72
CA ASN A 164 7.15 -0.58 -6.69
C ASN A 164 8.58 -0.08 -6.89
N GLU A 165 9.11 -0.27 -8.08
CA GLU A 165 10.47 0.12 -8.45
C GLU A 165 11.50 -0.32 -7.40
N SER A 166 12.04 0.64 -6.64
CA SER A 166 13.08 0.43 -5.63
C SER A 166 12.54 0.35 -4.20
N PHE A 167 11.26 0.08 -4.00
CA PHE A 167 10.65 0.00 -2.68
C PHE A 167 9.76 -1.23 -2.53
N ALA A 168 9.59 -1.68 -1.30
CA ALA A 168 8.72 -2.78 -0.92
C ALA A 168 7.96 -2.45 0.36
N LEU A 169 6.64 -2.59 0.34
CA LEU A 169 5.80 -2.60 1.54
C LEU A 169 5.49 -4.06 1.89
N VAL A 170 5.86 -4.45 3.11
CA VAL A 170 5.93 -5.85 3.53
C VAL A 170 5.05 -6.03 4.75
N ASP A 171 3.96 -6.76 4.60
CA ASP A 171 3.08 -7.11 5.71
C ASP A 171 3.75 -8.26 6.48
N VAL A 172 4.16 -7.99 7.71
CA VAL A 172 4.80 -8.97 8.57
C VAL A 172 3.92 -9.37 9.72
N TRP A 173 3.99 -10.66 10.05
CA TRP A 173 3.33 -11.26 11.19
C TRP A 173 4.37 -11.92 12.09
N LEU A 174 4.53 -11.39 13.30
CA LEU A 174 5.41 -11.89 14.32
C LEU A 174 4.65 -12.85 15.22
N ASN A 175 4.95 -14.14 15.11
CA ASN A 175 4.32 -15.18 15.89
C ASN A 175 5.21 -15.74 16.99
N SER A 176 4.53 -16.17 18.06
CA SER A 176 5.12 -17.01 19.08
C SER A 176 4.52 -18.40 19.02
N PRO A 177 5.35 -19.44 18.81
CA PRO A 177 4.88 -20.81 18.92
C PRO A 177 4.56 -21.20 20.37
N ALA A 178 5.02 -20.43 21.36
CA ALA A 178 4.95 -20.78 22.78
C ALA A 178 3.59 -20.49 23.43
N SER A 179 2.72 -19.69 22.80
CA SER A 179 1.42 -19.36 23.37
C SER A 179 0.34 -19.35 22.29
N SER A 180 -0.50 -20.38 22.30
CA SER A 180 -1.77 -20.39 21.54
C SER A 180 -2.75 -19.31 22.02
N ALA A 181 -2.49 -18.70 23.19
CA ALA A 181 -3.34 -17.69 23.80
C ALA A 181 -2.94 -16.24 23.46
N SER A 182 -1.72 -16.00 22.95
CA SER A 182 -1.32 -14.64 22.54
C SER A 182 -1.45 -14.49 21.03
N ALA A 183 -2.37 -13.62 20.60
CA ALA A 183 -2.34 -13.12 19.23
C ALA A 183 -0.93 -12.57 18.94
N GLY A 184 -0.35 -12.98 17.80
CA GLY A 184 0.93 -12.45 17.33
C GLY A 184 0.87 -10.94 17.09
N TYR A 185 1.93 -10.35 16.54
CA TYR A 185 1.92 -8.93 16.16
C TYR A 185 1.96 -8.75 14.66
N ARG A 186 1.25 -7.75 14.15
CA ARG A 186 1.25 -7.36 12.74
C ARG A 186 1.80 -5.95 12.57
N ALA A 187 2.46 -5.72 11.45
CA ALA A 187 2.90 -4.41 10.98
C ALA A 187 3.16 -4.45 9.48
N ALA A 188 3.02 -3.31 8.79
CA ALA A 188 3.60 -3.12 7.48
C ALA A 188 4.98 -2.46 7.61
N LEU A 189 6.00 -3.08 7.04
CA LEU A 189 7.37 -2.59 7.02
C LEU A 189 7.74 -2.11 5.63
N LEU A 190 8.43 -0.98 5.58
CA LEU A 190 8.90 -0.44 4.34
C LEU A 190 10.39 -0.74 4.15
N PHE A 191 10.72 -1.23 2.96
CA PHE A 191 12.09 -1.46 2.53
C PHE A 191 12.39 -0.68 1.25
N GLN A 192 13.62 -0.22 1.11
CA GLN A 192 14.18 0.38 -0.09
C GLN A 192 15.30 -0.51 -0.63
N GLN A 193 15.30 -0.76 -1.93
CA GLN A 193 16.39 -1.41 -2.65
C GLN A 193 17.55 -0.42 -2.81
N THR A 194 18.70 -0.78 -2.26
CA THR A 194 19.96 -0.04 -2.39
C THR A 194 21.00 -0.91 -3.10
N ASP A 195 22.17 -0.35 -3.44
CA ASP A 195 23.29 -1.13 -3.98
C ASP A 195 23.75 -2.26 -3.05
N ALA A 196 23.51 -2.11 -1.75
CA ALA A 196 23.81 -3.11 -0.72
C ALA A 196 22.66 -4.11 -0.47
N GLY A 197 21.60 -4.07 -1.29
CA GLY A 197 20.38 -4.88 -1.14
C GLY A 197 19.23 -4.11 -0.48
N TRP A 198 18.22 -4.86 -0.04
CA TRP A 198 17.04 -4.30 0.64
C TRP A 198 17.39 -3.81 2.04
N ARG A 199 16.99 -2.58 2.37
CA ARG A 199 17.17 -1.97 3.69
C ARG A 199 15.87 -1.37 4.17
N TYR A 200 15.62 -1.44 5.48
CA TYR A 200 14.49 -0.76 6.09
C TYR A 200 14.52 0.74 5.78
N SER A 201 13.36 1.32 5.48
CA SER A 201 13.16 2.76 5.25
C SER A 201 12.01 3.27 6.12
N THR A 202 12.15 4.48 6.63
CA THR A 202 11.10 5.18 7.39
C THR A 202 10.19 6.04 6.52
N SER A 203 10.45 6.13 5.20
CA SER A 203 9.64 6.95 4.28
C SER A 203 9.40 6.24 2.96
N ALA A 204 8.13 6.20 2.55
CA ALA A 204 7.73 5.65 1.25
C ALA A 204 7.29 6.77 0.29
N PRO A 205 7.50 6.59 -1.03
CA PRO A 205 6.84 7.41 -2.03
C PRO A 205 5.32 7.38 -1.85
N SER A 206 4.65 8.52 -2.03
CA SER A 206 3.18 8.63 -1.94
C SER A 206 2.46 7.66 -2.88
N LEU A 207 3.08 7.31 -4.02
CA LEU A 207 2.55 6.35 -4.98
C LEU A 207 2.26 4.96 -4.36
N PHE A 208 2.96 4.54 -3.30
CA PHE A 208 2.62 3.31 -2.60
C PHE A 208 1.26 3.36 -1.95
N TRP A 209 0.90 4.52 -1.43
CA TRP A 209 -0.25 4.70 -0.57
C TRP A 209 -1.55 4.91 -1.36
N GLY A 210 -1.42 5.21 -2.65
CA GLY A 210 -2.52 5.42 -3.58
C GLY A 210 -2.98 6.87 -3.61
N ALA A 211 -4.18 7.12 -4.16
CA ALA A 211 -4.70 8.47 -4.29
C ALA A 211 -4.99 9.10 -2.91
N ASP A 212 -4.86 10.41 -2.81
CA ASP A 212 -5.28 11.15 -1.62
C ASP A 212 -6.80 11.06 -1.44
N ARG A 213 -7.21 10.92 -0.19
CA ARG A 213 -8.59 10.81 0.27
C ARG A 213 -8.80 11.79 1.41
N THR A 214 -10.06 12.17 1.64
CA THR A 214 -10.42 13.05 2.73
C THR A 214 -11.77 12.65 3.30
N VAL A 215 -11.87 12.63 4.62
CA VAL A 215 -13.13 12.55 5.37
C VAL A 215 -13.25 13.85 6.16
N GLU A 216 -14.39 14.51 6.06
CA GLU A 216 -14.62 15.80 6.68
C GLU A 216 -15.92 15.79 7.48
N SER A 217 -15.85 16.37 8.67
CA SER A 217 -16.95 16.56 9.60
C SER A 217 -16.91 17.99 10.16
N PRO A 218 -17.92 18.43 10.94
CA PRO A 218 -17.91 19.76 11.54
C PRO A 218 -16.66 20.06 12.39
N LEU A 219 -16.15 19.07 13.12
CA LEU A 219 -15.02 19.28 14.04
C LEU A 219 -13.67 18.84 13.47
N LEU A 220 -13.63 17.88 12.54
CA LEU A 220 -12.41 17.24 12.07
C LEU A 220 -12.33 17.19 10.54
N ARG A 221 -11.12 17.35 9.99
CA ARG A 221 -10.82 17.03 8.59
C ARG A 221 -9.65 16.06 8.54
N MET A 222 -9.91 14.83 8.12
CA MET A 222 -8.90 13.77 8.02
C MET A 222 -8.41 13.62 6.58
N HIS A 223 -7.13 13.93 6.33
CA HIS A 223 -6.44 13.64 5.08
C HIS A 223 -5.66 12.33 5.20
N PHE A 224 -5.78 11.46 4.23
CA PHE A 224 -5.11 10.17 4.21
C PHE A 224 -5.01 9.63 2.79
N HIS A 225 -4.34 8.50 2.61
CA HIS A 225 -4.21 7.87 1.31
C HIS A 225 -5.14 6.67 1.16
N GLU A 226 -5.42 6.27 -0.08
CA GLU A 226 -6.32 5.18 -0.42
C GLU A 226 -6.11 3.87 0.36
N ARG A 227 -4.86 3.49 0.65
CA ARG A 227 -4.57 2.29 1.46
C ARG A 227 -5.07 2.37 2.90
N ASP A 228 -5.15 3.58 3.46
CA ASP A 228 -5.63 3.80 4.82
C ASP A 228 -7.16 3.93 4.88
N ALA A 229 -7.84 3.98 3.73
CA ALA A 229 -9.23 4.38 3.66
C ALA A 229 -10.17 3.49 4.48
N VAL A 230 -9.96 2.17 4.46
CA VAL A 230 -10.76 1.22 5.24
C VAL A 230 -10.61 1.47 6.74
N GLU A 231 -9.37 1.62 7.22
CA GLU A 231 -9.07 1.77 8.64
C GLU A 231 -9.51 3.15 9.18
N LEU A 232 -9.24 4.23 8.43
CA LEU A 232 -9.48 5.59 8.91
C LEU A 232 -10.94 6.02 8.78
N THR A 233 -11.65 5.56 7.74
CA THR A 233 -13.09 5.81 7.64
C THR A 233 -13.86 5.11 8.76
N ALA A 234 -13.39 3.93 9.19
CA ALA A 234 -14.05 3.16 10.25
C ALA A 234 -13.98 3.82 11.65
N ILE A 235 -13.03 4.72 11.89
CA ILE A 235 -12.84 5.39 13.19
C ILE A 235 -13.14 6.89 13.18
N ALA A 236 -13.53 7.46 12.03
CA ALA A 236 -13.76 8.90 11.89
C ALA A 236 -14.79 9.43 12.91
N ASP A 237 -15.96 8.78 12.98
CA ASP A 237 -17.04 9.15 13.91
C ASP A 237 -16.61 9.04 15.38
N SER A 238 -15.82 8.00 15.72
CA SER A 238 -15.31 7.80 17.09
C SER A 238 -14.33 8.90 17.50
N LEU A 239 -13.43 9.29 16.59
CA LEU A 239 -12.48 10.38 16.82
C LEU A 239 -13.18 11.73 16.98
N GLU A 240 -14.21 11.99 16.18
CA GLU A 240 -15.02 13.21 16.31
C GLU A 240 -15.75 13.25 17.65
N ALA A 241 -16.41 12.16 18.05
CA ALA A 241 -17.08 12.08 19.34
C ALA A 241 -16.12 12.27 20.51
N GLN A 242 -14.92 11.69 20.44
CA GLN A 242 -13.86 11.91 21.44
C GLN A 242 -13.42 13.37 21.49
N TYR A 243 -13.20 14.00 20.34
CA TYR A 243 -12.79 15.40 20.28
C TYR A 243 -13.88 16.33 20.86
N ALA A 244 -15.15 16.12 20.48
CA ALA A 244 -16.29 16.84 21.03
C ALA A 244 -16.38 16.70 22.56
N ALA A 245 -16.24 15.48 23.09
CA ALA A 245 -16.29 15.21 24.52
C ALA A 245 -15.16 15.93 25.28
N TRP A 246 -13.94 15.95 24.72
CA TRP A 246 -12.84 16.70 25.31
C TRP A 246 -13.11 18.21 25.28
N ARG A 247 -13.55 18.78 24.15
CA ARG A 247 -13.89 20.20 24.07
C ARG A 247 -14.90 20.62 25.14
N ALA A 248 -15.98 19.86 25.28
CA ALA A 248 -17.01 20.08 26.29
C ALA A 248 -16.45 20.00 27.72
N ALA A 249 -15.60 19.01 28.01
CA ALA A 249 -14.97 18.84 29.33
C ALA A 249 -14.06 20.01 29.73
N PHE A 250 -13.50 20.74 28.75
CA PHE A 250 -12.66 21.92 28.98
C PHE A 250 -13.41 23.25 28.81
N GLY A 251 -14.75 23.22 28.63
CA GLY A 251 -15.56 24.44 28.49
C GLY A 251 -15.29 25.23 27.21
N LEU A 252 -14.74 24.58 26.18
CA LEU A 252 -14.54 25.19 24.87
C LEU A 252 -15.86 25.25 24.09
N PRO A 253 -16.02 26.18 23.12
CA PRO A 253 -17.18 26.19 22.23
C PRO A 253 -17.34 24.87 21.49
N ASP A 254 -18.59 24.43 21.31
CA ASP A 254 -18.92 23.17 20.64
C ASP A 254 -18.30 23.09 19.24
N GLU A 255 -18.39 24.18 18.46
CA GLU A 255 -17.79 24.30 17.14
C GLU A 255 -16.53 25.17 17.17
N PRO A 256 -15.35 24.64 16.76
CA PRO A 256 -14.16 25.46 16.59
C PRO A 256 -14.30 26.37 15.36
N PRO A 257 -13.53 27.48 15.28
CA PRO A 257 -13.57 28.37 14.12
C PRO A 257 -13.12 27.70 12.82
N GLN A 258 -12.34 26.62 12.91
CA GLN A 258 -11.93 25.77 11.80
C GLN A 258 -11.83 24.31 12.30
N PRO A 259 -12.17 23.32 11.47
CA PRO A 259 -12.00 21.92 11.84
C PRO A 259 -10.52 21.61 12.06
N LEU A 260 -10.22 20.76 13.05
CA LEU A 260 -8.86 20.27 13.29
C LEU A 260 -8.48 19.32 12.15
N ILE A 261 -7.35 19.60 11.49
CA ILE A 261 -6.87 18.76 10.40
C ILE A 261 -6.10 17.58 10.99
N ILE A 262 -6.45 16.35 10.66
CA ILE A 262 -5.66 15.14 10.96
C ILE A 262 -5.08 14.62 9.65
N GLU A 263 -3.78 14.39 9.58
CA GLU A 263 -3.11 13.84 8.40
C GLU A 263 -2.46 12.50 8.73
N SER A 264 -2.85 11.46 7.99
CA SER A 264 -2.13 10.20 7.94
C SER A 264 -0.86 10.37 7.10
N VAL A 265 0.32 10.34 7.73
CA VAL A 265 1.60 10.49 7.03
C VAL A 265 2.22 9.15 6.67
N THR A 266 2.91 9.12 5.54
CA THR A 266 3.57 7.94 4.96
C THR A 266 4.94 7.66 5.56
N THR A 267 5.32 8.42 6.59
CA THR A 267 6.60 8.33 7.26
C THR A 267 6.41 7.87 8.71
N TYR A 268 7.28 6.98 9.17
CA TYR A 268 7.38 6.66 10.59
C TYR A 268 8.24 7.72 11.29
N ALA A 269 7.75 8.96 11.31
CA ALA A 269 8.28 9.99 12.19
C ALA A 269 7.37 10.07 13.41
N GLU A 270 7.93 10.04 14.62
CA GLU A 270 7.13 10.43 15.78
C GLU A 270 6.63 11.87 15.54
N PRO A 271 5.34 12.15 15.81
CA PRO A 271 4.82 13.51 15.71
C PRO A 271 5.67 14.44 16.56
N THR A 272 6.38 15.37 15.92
CA THR A 272 7.21 16.34 16.61
C THR A 272 6.32 17.42 17.23
N THR A 273 6.78 18.04 18.32
CA THR A 273 6.05 19.11 19.01
C THR A 273 6.02 20.43 18.23
N GLU A 274 6.87 20.60 17.21
CA GLU A 274 6.88 21.76 16.29
C GLU A 274 5.52 22.00 15.61
N PHE A 275 4.71 20.95 15.61
CA PHE A 275 3.44 20.86 14.97
C PHE A 275 2.34 21.76 15.56
N TRP A 276 2.50 22.21 16.80
CA TRP A 276 1.54 23.11 17.47
C TRP A 276 1.82 24.60 17.26
N ALA A 277 2.93 24.95 16.59
CA ALA A 277 3.40 26.33 16.51
C ALA A 277 2.71 27.17 15.42
N ASN A 278 2.25 26.55 14.32
CA ASN A 278 1.77 27.28 13.14
C ASN A 278 0.32 26.92 12.76
N PRO A 279 -0.56 27.90 12.53
CA PRO A 279 -1.86 27.68 11.90
C PRO A 279 -1.70 27.41 10.38
N PRO A 280 -2.56 26.57 9.76
CA PRO A 280 -3.61 25.76 10.40
C PRO A 280 -3.01 24.66 11.26
N ARG A 281 -3.59 24.44 12.44
CA ARG A 281 -3.18 23.38 13.35
C ARG A 281 -3.46 22.05 12.68
N LYS A 282 -2.40 21.35 12.32
CA LYS A 282 -2.47 20.03 11.70
C LYS A 282 -2.28 18.98 12.80
N LEU A 283 -2.64 17.73 12.47
CA LEU A 283 -2.66 16.43 13.16
C LEU A 283 -1.83 15.30 12.49
N ALA A 284 -0.50 15.32 12.36
CA ALA A 284 0.26 14.38 11.53
C ALA A 284 0.55 13.13 12.34
N ILE A 285 -0.05 12.02 11.95
CA ILE A 285 0.04 10.74 12.61
C ILE A 285 0.49 9.73 11.55
N PRO A 286 1.50 8.89 11.82
CA PRO A 286 1.87 7.84 10.87
C PRO A 286 0.67 6.98 10.47
N SER A 287 0.69 6.49 9.23
CA SER A 287 -0.35 5.59 8.73
C SER A 287 -0.62 4.44 9.71
N PRO A 288 -1.90 4.06 9.89
CA PRO A 288 -2.26 2.92 10.74
C PRO A 288 -1.50 1.65 10.37
N LEU A 289 -1.21 1.45 9.07
CA LEU A 289 -0.50 0.27 8.57
C LEU A 289 0.94 0.18 9.07
N LEU A 290 1.58 1.30 9.40
CA LEU A 290 2.96 1.33 9.91
C LEU A 290 3.05 1.00 11.40
N PHE A 291 1.94 0.91 12.13
CA PHE A 291 1.98 0.57 13.54
C PHE A 291 2.13 -0.93 13.76
N VAL A 292 3.00 -1.28 14.70
CA VAL A 292 3.00 -2.62 15.28
C VAL A 292 1.79 -2.76 16.20
N HIS A 293 0.94 -3.75 15.92
CA HIS A 293 -0.29 -3.99 16.68
C HIS A 293 -0.53 -5.49 16.93
N PRO A 294 -1.26 -5.85 17.99
CA PRO A 294 -1.73 -7.21 18.18
C PRO A 294 -2.55 -7.67 16.97
N ALA A 295 -2.35 -8.91 16.51
CA ALA A 295 -2.96 -9.45 15.30
C ALA A 295 -4.49 -9.66 15.42
N ASP A 296 -5.00 -9.73 16.65
CA ASP A 296 -6.42 -9.80 16.99
C ASP A 296 -7.09 -8.42 17.03
N ARG A 297 -6.33 -7.33 16.83
CA ARG A 297 -6.84 -5.96 16.82
C ARG A 297 -6.58 -5.33 15.46
N PRO A 298 -7.53 -4.51 14.95
CA PRO A 298 -7.31 -3.77 13.72
C PRO A 298 -6.26 -2.67 13.92
N ALA A 299 -5.58 -2.29 12.84
CA ALA A 299 -4.57 -1.24 12.86
C ALA A 299 -5.15 0.13 13.28
N SER A 300 -6.40 0.40 12.87
CA SER A 300 -7.19 1.57 13.26
C SER A 300 -7.27 1.77 14.78
N ALA A 301 -7.36 0.71 15.58
CA ALA A 301 -7.43 0.86 17.04
C ALA A 301 -6.15 1.47 17.65
N GLN A 302 -4.97 1.19 17.06
CA GLN A 302 -3.73 1.85 17.51
C GLN A 302 -3.69 3.31 17.08
N PHE A 303 -4.12 3.58 15.84
CA PHE A 303 -4.19 4.93 15.31
C PHE A 303 -5.13 5.78 16.17
N GLU A 304 -6.34 5.28 16.44
CA GLU A 304 -7.35 5.94 17.27
C GLU A 304 -6.79 6.28 18.65
N ARG A 305 -6.15 5.32 19.33
CA ARG A 305 -5.56 5.57 20.65
C ARG A 305 -4.48 6.65 20.60
N ARG A 306 -3.63 6.67 19.57
CA ARG A 306 -2.59 7.70 19.40
C ARG A 306 -3.23 9.05 19.10
N ALA A 307 -4.15 9.11 18.14
CA ALA A 307 -4.89 10.30 17.78
C ALA A 307 -5.60 10.89 19.00
N GLY A 308 -6.34 10.08 19.76
CA GLY A 308 -7.02 10.49 21.00
C GLY A 308 -6.10 11.17 22.02
N ARG A 309 -4.87 10.65 22.19
CA ARG A 309 -3.87 11.29 23.07
C ARG A 309 -3.47 12.68 22.56
N PHE A 310 -3.25 12.84 21.25
CA PHE A 310 -2.90 14.15 20.68
C PHE A 310 -4.08 15.11 20.65
N LEU A 311 -5.29 14.62 20.42
CA LEU A 311 -6.53 15.40 20.55
C LEU A 311 -6.69 15.96 21.96
N GLN A 312 -6.42 15.14 22.99
CA GLN A 312 -6.45 15.60 24.37
C GLN A 312 -5.43 16.72 24.63
N LEU A 313 -4.18 16.55 24.18
CA LEU A 313 -3.13 17.58 24.32
C LEU A 313 -3.48 18.86 23.57
N HIS A 314 -4.07 18.75 22.38
CA HIS A 314 -4.54 19.88 21.60
C HIS A 314 -5.63 20.68 22.33
N VAL A 315 -6.64 20.00 22.88
CA VAL A 315 -7.72 20.63 23.65
C VAL A 315 -7.16 21.35 24.88
N ILE A 316 -6.21 20.74 25.59
CA ILE A 316 -5.53 21.38 26.73
C ILE A 316 -4.81 22.66 26.30
N ASP A 317 -4.06 22.63 25.19
CA ASP A 317 -3.39 23.83 24.65
C ASP A 317 -4.39 24.92 24.23
N GLU A 318 -5.50 24.55 23.59
CA GLU A 318 -6.55 25.50 23.20
C GLU A 318 -7.22 26.14 24.43
N ALA A 319 -7.55 25.34 25.45
CA ALA A 319 -8.14 25.83 26.70
C ALA A 319 -7.20 26.79 27.44
N MET A 320 -5.89 26.53 27.45
CA MET A 320 -4.91 27.44 28.06
C MET A 320 -4.77 28.78 27.32
N ARG A 321 -5.06 28.82 26.01
CA ARG A 321 -4.96 30.03 25.19
C ARG A 321 -6.27 30.82 25.11
N THR A 322 -7.39 30.18 25.40
CA THR A 322 -8.70 30.82 25.36
C THR A 322 -8.92 31.52 26.70
N PRO A 323 -8.97 32.86 26.76
CA PRO A 323 -9.26 33.55 28.01
C PRO A 323 -10.66 33.13 28.48
N THR A 324 -10.74 32.55 29.68
CA THR A 324 -12.00 32.27 30.34
C THR A 324 -12.65 33.61 30.68
N PHE A 325 -13.72 33.94 29.97
CA PHE A 325 -14.58 35.08 30.25
C PHE A 325 -15.55 34.77 31.40
#